data_AF-A0A6B1XBM7-F1
#
_entry.id   AF-A0A6B1XBM7-F1
#
_cell.length_a   1.000
_cell.length_b   1.000
_cell.length_c   1.000
_cell.angle_alpha   90.00
_cell.angle_beta   90.00
_cell.angle_gamma   90.00
#
_symmetry.space_group_name_H-M   'P 1'
#
loop_
_entity.id
_entity.type
_entity.pdbx_description
1 polymer ?
#
loop_
_entity_poly.entity_id
_entity_poly.type
_entity_poly.pdbx_seq_one_letter_code
_entity_poly.pdbx_strand_id
1 'polypeptide(L)'
;LSSASTYSGVADLRVIKGLLTSNGDTGRDSNTFDCATQLTDTSMIQRLYQAGFSIVGRYLTGSVGTGSAKKAKNLISDEISKLTAAGFSIFPIYEDGGYEVSYFTESQGTKDAYLAAYAARALGFPDGTVIYFAADLDLQDGDIEGTVIAYLQAVRASLTDLGYKTGLYGTRNVCLHAAESMGISNFFVANMSYGWSGNLGFPMPKNWCFDQFVEYTTGSGVDIDQDASSGRDSGTKKFKSTGGVTADEALKYILGNTNLQIGGKYVQTIGPFKVTWLATNEVADKSSSNIVTISNNELPEADLTAILETKYKLPDWIGHLTVDGIGKWGISEKIKKGNFELEIGDSKDGEFSFKLKYYVYQVEKGPLSETLTIEIDVTFNKSDFDNWPTYDPAESFGITLAATLSVAVIISMAPAIAGSSPATGVAAAFVALATKFLTNNKG
;
A
#
# COMPACT_ATOMS: atom_id res chain seq x y z
N LEU A 1 -12.97 -32.39 19.33
CA LEU A 1 -13.25 -31.13 20.05
C LEU A 1 -14.26 -31.39 21.17
N SER A 2 -13.79 -31.78 22.35
CA SER A 2 -14.55 -31.73 23.61
C SER A 2 -13.61 -31.93 24.80
N SER A 3 -12.84 -30.90 25.10
CA SER A 3 -12.37 -30.64 26.47
C SER A 3 -12.03 -29.16 26.53
N ALA A 4 -13.08 -28.34 26.62
CA ALA A 4 -12.90 -27.08 27.34
C ALA A 4 -12.33 -27.50 28.69
N SER A 5 -11.04 -27.26 28.92
CA SER A 5 -10.43 -27.45 30.23
C SER A 5 -11.26 -26.61 31.17
N THR A 6 -12.10 -27.25 31.98
CA THR A 6 -12.80 -26.63 33.08
C THR A 6 -11.73 -25.94 33.93
N TYR A 7 -11.69 -24.61 33.87
CA TYR A 7 -10.83 -23.83 34.75
C TYR A 7 -11.17 -24.25 36.18
N SER A 8 -10.26 -24.97 36.83
CA SER A 8 -10.51 -25.70 38.08
C SER A 8 -10.65 -24.78 39.30
N GLY A 9 -10.59 -23.45 39.09
CA GLY A 9 -10.44 -22.45 40.17
C GLY A 9 -9.11 -22.56 40.92
N VAL A 10 -8.26 -23.51 40.57
CA VAL A 10 -6.95 -23.76 41.19
C VAL A 10 -5.86 -23.17 40.30
N ALA A 11 -4.95 -22.41 40.89
CA ALA A 11 -3.74 -21.94 40.22
C ALA A 11 -2.76 -23.12 40.07
N ASP A 12 -3.02 -23.98 39.09
CA ASP A 12 -2.14 -25.08 38.73
C ASP A 12 -0.87 -24.58 37.98
N LEU A 13 0.04 -25.51 37.66
CA LEU A 13 1.29 -25.17 36.96
C LEU A 13 1.04 -24.41 35.65
N ARG A 14 -0.02 -24.76 34.91
CA ARG A 14 -0.34 -24.12 33.63
C ARG A 14 -0.81 -22.69 33.83
N VAL A 15 -1.65 -22.45 34.83
CA VAL A 15 -2.08 -21.10 35.24
C VAL A 15 -0.87 -20.27 35.71
N ILE A 16 -0.03 -20.83 36.60
CA ILE A 16 1.14 -20.13 37.12
C ILE A 16 2.13 -19.78 36.00
N LYS A 17 2.46 -20.72 35.12
CA LYS A 17 3.34 -20.44 33.98
C LYS A 17 2.77 -19.35 33.07
N GLY A 18 1.47 -19.40 32.77
CA GLY A 18 0.80 -18.36 31.97
C GLY A 18 0.82 -16.96 32.58
N LEU A 19 1.04 -16.85 33.90
CA LEU A 19 1.20 -15.58 34.60
C LEU A 19 2.67 -15.12 34.66
N LEU A 20 3.63 -16.04 34.69
CA LEU A 20 5.04 -15.74 34.95
C LEU A 20 5.89 -15.54 33.69
N THR A 21 5.56 -16.21 32.59
CA THR A 21 6.30 -16.10 31.33
C THR A 21 5.36 -15.84 30.17
N SER A 22 5.82 -15.11 29.16
CA SER A 22 4.98 -14.75 28.02
C SER A 22 4.51 -15.97 27.22
N ASN A 23 5.36 -16.98 27.07
CA ASN A 23 5.06 -18.25 26.39
C ASN A 23 4.23 -19.23 27.25
N GLY A 24 4.05 -18.95 28.53
CA GLY A 24 3.26 -19.77 29.44
C GLY A 24 3.72 -21.22 29.50
N ASP A 25 2.76 -22.15 29.51
CA ASP A 25 3.05 -23.58 29.50
C ASP A 25 3.31 -24.09 28.09
N THR A 26 4.58 -24.27 27.74
CA THR A 26 5.02 -24.72 26.40
C THR A 26 4.62 -26.15 26.05
N GLY A 27 4.14 -26.95 27.03
CA GLY A 27 3.57 -28.28 26.79
C GLY A 27 2.08 -28.28 26.44
N ARG A 28 1.47 -27.11 26.23
CA ARG A 28 0.04 -26.99 25.92
C ARG A 28 -0.28 -27.41 24.48
N ASP A 29 -1.39 -28.11 24.30
CA ASP A 29 -1.94 -28.37 22.98
C ASP A 29 -2.37 -27.07 22.28
N SER A 30 -2.23 -27.06 20.94
CA SER A 30 -2.75 -26.00 20.08
C SER A 30 -3.11 -26.54 18.70
N ASN A 31 -3.71 -25.71 17.87
CA ASN A 31 -4.18 -26.07 16.53
C ASN A 31 -3.50 -25.27 15.40
N THR A 32 -2.51 -24.44 15.74
CA THR A 32 -1.86 -23.51 14.83
C THR A 32 -0.34 -23.65 14.93
N PHE A 33 0.36 -23.35 13.84
CA PHE A 33 1.81 -23.20 13.82
C PHE A 33 2.19 -22.29 12.65
N ASP A 34 3.39 -21.75 12.68
CA ASP A 34 4.03 -21.14 11.52
C ASP A 34 5.37 -21.84 11.25
N CYS A 35 5.87 -21.70 10.02
CA CYS A 35 7.16 -22.26 9.68
C CYS A 35 7.78 -21.57 8.46
N ALA A 36 9.11 -21.47 8.44
CA ALA A 36 9.83 -21.02 7.25
C ALA A 36 9.91 -22.09 6.16
N THR A 37 9.89 -23.38 6.51
CA THR A 37 10.04 -24.46 5.53
C THR A 37 8.82 -24.56 4.61
N GLN A 38 9.04 -24.58 3.29
CA GLN A 38 7.97 -24.83 2.31
C GLN A 38 7.40 -26.24 2.45
N LEU A 39 6.10 -26.34 2.65
CA LEU A 39 5.38 -27.59 2.85
C LEU A 39 4.86 -28.13 1.50
N THR A 40 5.67 -28.96 0.83
CA THR A 40 5.31 -29.55 -0.48
C THR A 40 5.15 -31.07 -0.45
N ASP A 41 5.58 -31.74 0.63
CA ASP A 41 5.33 -33.17 0.85
C ASP A 41 3.92 -33.38 1.43
N THR A 42 3.03 -34.00 0.66
CA THR A 42 1.66 -34.29 1.09
C THR A 42 1.61 -35.21 2.32
N SER A 43 2.53 -36.17 2.45
CA SER A 43 2.54 -37.09 3.60
C SER A 43 2.93 -36.35 4.88
N MET A 44 3.87 -35.40 4.78
CA MET A 44 4.23 -34.48 5.85
C MET A 44 3.01 -33.66 6.29
N ILE A 45 2.37 -32.99 5.35
CA ILE A 45 1.19 -32.15 5.61
C ILE A 45 0.09 -32.94 6.32
N GLN A 46 -0.19 -34.17 5.86
CA GLN A 46 -1.18 -35.05 6.49
C GLN A 46 -0.81 -35.42 7.93
N ARG A 47 0.48 -35.69 8.22
CA ARG A 47 0.93 -35.94 9.59
C ARG A 47 0.74 -34.74 10.50
N LEU A 48 1.05 -33.53 10.02
CA LEU A 48 0.81 -32.29 10.77
C LEU A 48 -0.68 -32.10 11.07
N TYR A 49 -1.55 -32.36 10.08
CA TYR A 49 -2.99 -32.28 10.28
C TYR A 49 -3.50 -33.30 11.31
N GLN A 50 -3.04 -34.55 11.21
CA GLN A 50 -3.39 -35.62 12.14
C GLN A 50 -2.84 -35.39 13.55
N ALA A 51 -1.76 -34.62 13.70
CA ALA A 51 -1.22 -34.18 14.98
C ALA A 51 -2.09 -33.11 15.68
N GLY A 52 -3.15 -32.61 15.02
CA GLY A 52 -4.11 -31.66 15.61
C GLY A 52 -4.01 -30.24 15.06
N PHE A 53 -3.07 -29.97 14.16
CA PHE A 53 -2.97 -28.67 13.50
C PHE A 53 -4.02 -28.51 12.40
N SER A 54 -4.55 -27.29 12.26
CA SER A 54 -5.59 -26.96 11.29
C SER A 54 -5.47 -25.55 10.70
N ILE A 55 -4.55 -24.74 11.23
CA ILE A 55 -4.22 -23.40 10.76
C ILE A 55 -2.70 -23.33 10.63
N VAL A 56 -2.19 -22.70 9.56
CA VAL A 56 -0.75 -22.52 9.37
C VAL A 56 -0.41 -21.08 8.96
N GLY A 57 0.58 -20.49 9.62
CA GLY A 57 1.19 -19.22 9.24
C GLY A 57 2.23 -19.45 8.17
N ARG A 58 2.14 -18.74 7.03
CA ARG A 58 3.12 -18.88 5.94
C ARG A 58 3.54 -17.53 5.39
N TYR A 59 4.83 -17.42 5.10
CA TYR A 59 5.44 -16.18 4.59
C TYR A 59 5.04 -15.92 3.15
N LEU A 60 4.67 -14.69 2.82
CA LEU A 60 4.33 -14.30 1.45
C LEU A 60 5.57 -14.25 0.53
N THR A 61 6.72 -13.88 1.09
CA THR A 61 7.95 -13.57 0.36
C THR A 61 9.19 -14.11 1.08
N GLY A 62 10.36 -13.91 0.47
CA GLY A 62 11.65 -14.06 1.14
C GLY A 62 12.27 -15.46 1.16
N SER A 63 13.42 -15.52 1.84
CA SER A 63 14.24 -16.71 2.04
C SER A 63 14.86 -16.70 3.44
N VAL A 64 15.24 -17.86 3.97
CA VAL A 64 15.99 -17.99 5.23
C VAL A 64 17.35 -18.64 5.01
N GLY A 65 18.27 -18.41 5.95
CA GLY A 65 19.66 -18.87 5.84
C GLY A 65 20.49 -18.01 4.88
N THR A 66 21.80 -18.22 4.90
CA THR A 66 22.77 -17.46 4.10
C THR A 66 23.67 -18.41 3.29
N GLY A 67 24.28 -17.89 2.22
CA GLY A 67 25.19 -18.67 1.38
C GLY A 67 24.55 -19.96 0.83
N SER A 68 25.23 -21.09 1.02
CA SER A 68 24.74 -22.41 0.59
C SER A 68 23.56 -22.95 1.39
N ALA A 69 23.26 -22.38 2.57
CA ALA A 69 22.11 -22.75 3.40
C ALA A 69 20.85 -21.94 3.08
N LYS A 70 20.93 -20.98 2.13
CA LYS A 70 19.80 -20.14 1.73
C LYS A 70 18.70 -21.00 1.09
N LYS A 71 17.51 -20.98 1.69
CA LYS A 71 16.32 -21.70 1.21
C LYS A 71 15.12 -20.75 1.12
N ALA A 72 14.23 -21.02 0.16
CA ALA A 72 12.99 -20.26 0.00
C ALA A 72 12.10 -20.45 1.24
N LYS A 73 11.55 -19.35 1.79
CA LYS A 73 10.53 -19.41 2.85
C LYS A 73 9.11 -19.10 2.37
N ASN A 74 9.03 -18.44 1.22
CA ASN A 74 7.78 -17.96 0.64
C ASN A 74 6.80 -19.09 0.32
N LEU A 75 5.52 -18.83 0.53
CA LEU A 75 4.40 -19.67 0.15
C LEU A 75 4.30 -19.77 -1.38
N ILE A 76 3.89 -20.93 -1.88
CA ILE A 76 3.69 -21.19 -3.31
C ILE A 76 2.33 -21.82 -3.60
N SER A 77 1.81 -21.66 -4.82
CA SER A 77 0.46 -22.14 -5.20
C SER A 77 0.26 -23.66 -5.06
N ASP A 78 1.31 -24.45 -5.31
CA ASP A 78 1.29 -25.91 -5.09
C ASP A 78 1.14 -26.27 -3.59
N GLU A 79 1.87 -25.56 -2.72
CA GLU A 79 1.78 -25.69 -1.27
C GLU A 79 0.38 -25.31 -0.77
N ILE A 80 -0.20 -24.20 -1.24
CA ILE A 80 -1.58 -23.78 -0.92
C ILE A 80 -2.58 -24.90 -1.25
N SER A 81 -2.46 -25.48 -2.45
CA SER A 81 -3.37 -26.53 -2.91
C SER A 81 -3.28 -27.78 -2.03
N LYS A 82 -2.07 -28.18 -1.63
CA LYS A 82 -1.85 -29.35 -0.78
C LYS A 82 -2.31 -29.12 0.67
N LEU A 83 -2.01 -27.96 1.24
CA LEU A 83 -2.44 -27.57 2.59
C LEU A 83 -3.96 -27.52 2.69
N THR A 84 -4.62 -26.83 1.76
CA THR A 84 -6.09 -26.70 1.77
C THR A 84 -6.79 -28.04 1.50
N ALA A 85 -6.25 -28.89 0.62
CA ALA A 85 -6.75 -30.25 0.40
C ALA A 85 -6.65 -31.13 1.65
N ALA A 86 -5.64 -30.91 2.50
CA ALA A 86 -5.52 -31.59 3.79
C ALA A 86 -6.45 -31.02 4.88
N GLY A 87 -7.03 -29.83 4.67
CA GLY A 87 -7.99 -29.20 5.57
C GLY A 87 -7.47 -27.97 6.32
N PHE A 88 -6.22 -27.56 6.07
CA PHE A 88 -5.63 -26.36 6.66
C PHE A 88 -6.30 -25.07 6.16
N SER A 89 -6.36 -24.06 7.03
CA SER A 89 -6.38 -22.66 6.64
C SER A 89 -5.00 -22.04 6.75
N ILE A 90 -4.76 -20.98 5.97
CA ILE A 90 -3.46 -20.31 5.91
C ILE A 90 -3.65 -18.83 6.25
N PHE A 91 -2.83 -18.27 7.14
CA PHE A 91 -2.73 -16.82 7.33
C PHE A 91 -1.38 -16.30 6.80
N PRO A 92 -1.37 -15.17 6.07
CA PRO A 92 -0.15 -14.66 5.46
C PRO A 92 0.69 -13.82 6.43
N ILE A 93 1.99 -14.09 6.44
CA ILE A 93 3.02 -13.35 7.18
C ILE A 93 3.89 -12.59 6.16
N TYR A 94 4.24 -11.33 6.47
CA TYR A 94 5.22 -10.57 5.71
C TYR A 94 6.43 -10.24 6.59
N GLU A 95 7.61 -10.65 6.13
CA GLU A 95 8.87 -10.47 6.83
C GLU A 95 10.05 -10.56 5.84
N ASP A 96 10.41 -9.47 5.18
CA ASP A 96 11.65 -9.36 4.38
C ASP A 96 12.72 -8.52 5.08
N GLY A 97 12.53 -8.29 6.38
CA GLY A 97 13.33 -7.46 7.27
C GLY A 97 12.70 -7.49 8.66
N GLY A 98 12.67 -6.35 9.35
CA GLY A 98 11.96 -6.23 10.62
C GLY A 98 12.73 -6.74 11.85
N TYR A 99 14.01 -7.07 11.70
CA TYR A 99 14.91 -7.49 12.79
C TYR A 99 15.89 -6.38 13.22
N GLU A 100 15.77 -5.17 12.67
CA GLU A 100 16.55 -3.97 13.02
C GLU A 100 15.66 -2.73 13.12
N VAL A 101 15.92 -1.85 14.10
CA VAL A 101 15.11 -0.64 14.34
C VAL A 101 15.08 0.29 13.12
N SER A 102 16.20 0.42 12.41
CA SER A 102 16.36 1.27 11.21
C SER A 102 15.48 0.84 10.03
N TYR A 103 14.95 -0.39 10.05
CA TYR A 103 14.03 -0.89 9.03
C TYR A 103 12.67 -0.19 9.09
N PHE A 104 12.21 0.19 10.29
CA PHE A 104 10.86 0.70 10.50
C PHE A 104 10.77 2.20 10.19
N THR A 105 10.64 2.51 8.90
CA THR A 105 10.35 3.85 8.39
C THR A 105 9.03 3.88 7.62
N GLU A 106 8.39 5.04 7.49
CA GLU A 106 7.15 5.20 6.72
C GLU A 106 7.30 4.79 5.24
N SER A 107 8.43 5.17 4.63
CA SER A 107 8.76 4.80 3.23
C SER A 107 8.89 3.28 3.08
N GLN A 108 9.57 2.62 4.03
CA GLN A 108 9.69 1.16 4.04
C GLN A 108 8.32 0.50 4.24
N GLY A 109 7.47 1.02 5.13
CA GLY A 109 6.12 0.52 5.36
C GLY A 109 5.22 0.60 4.13
N THR A 110 5.31 1.69 3.37
CA THR A 110 4.62 1.83 2.09
C THR A 110 5.10 0.75 1.11
N LYS A 111 6.42 0.63 0.92
CA LYS A 111 7.00 -0.37 0.00
C LYS A 111 6.58 -1.80 0.35
N ASP A 112 6.64 -2.15 1.63
CA ASP A 112 6.31 -3.49 2.12
C ASP A 112 4.82 -3.82 1.96
N ALA A 113 3.93 -2.85 2.18
CA ALA A 113 2.50 -3.05 1.95
C ALA A 113 2.18 -3.42 0.49
N TYR A 114 2.83 -2.77 -0.48
CA TYR A 114 2.65 -3.09 -1.90
C TYR A 114 3.20 -4.49 -2.23
N LEU A 115 4.42 -4.81 -1.77
CA LEU A 115 5.02 -6.14 -1.98
C LEU A 115 4.14 -7.24 -1.38
N ALA A 116 3.67 -7.07 -0.16
CA ALA A 116 2.80 -8.02 0.53
C ALA A 116 1.45 -8.18 -0.19
N ALA A 117 0.78 -7.07 -0.54
CA ALA A 117 -0.52 -7.12 -1.20
C ALA A 117 -0.47 -7.82 -2.58
N TYR A 118 0.57 -7.56 -3.36
CA TYR A 118 0.75 -8.21 -4.67
C TYR A 118 1.11 -9.68 -4.53
N ALA A 119 2.00 -10.04 -3.60
CA ALA A 119 2.30 -11.44 -3.31
C ALA A 119 1.03 -12.19 -2.86
N ALA A 120 0.24 -11.61 -1.94
CA ALA A 120 -1.01 -12.18 -1.48
C ALA A 120 -2.02 -12.37 -2.63
N ARG A 121 -2.14 -11.38 -3.52
CA ARG A 121 -3.05 -11.43 -4.67
C ARG A 121 -2.63 -12.49 -5.68
N ALA A 122 -1.33 -12.58 -5.99
CA ALA A 122 -0.78 -13.57 -6.90
C ALA A 122 -1.04 -15.00 -6.40
N LEU A 123 -0.89 -15.21 -5.09
CA LEU A 123 -1.19 -16.46 -4.39
C LEU A 123 -2.70 -16.73 -4.23
N GLY A 124 -3.55 -15.75 -4.57
CA GLY A 124 -5.01 -15.89 -4.59
C GLY A 124 -5.69 -15.68 -3.24
N PHE A 125 -5.04 -15.02 -2.28
CA PHE A 125 -5.73 -14.56 -1.08
C PHE A 125 -6.85 -13.58 -1.46
N PRO A 126 -8.04 -13.68 -0.85
CA PRO A 126 -9.13 -12.78 -1.14
C PRO A 126 -8.91 -11.38 -0.53
N ASP A 127 -9.54 -10.37 -1.14
CA ASP A 127 -9.66 -9.04 -0.54
C ASP A 127 -10.22 -9.13 0.89
N GLY A 128 -9.71 -8.30 1.78
CA GLY A 128 -10.05 -8.26 3.20
C GLY A 128 -9.26 -9.24 4.06
N THR A 129 -8.37 -10.04 3.47
CA THR A 129 -7.41 -10.88 4.22
C THR A 129 -6.51 -10.01 5.11
N VAL A 130 -6.28 -10.46 6.33
CA VAL A 130 -5.31 -9.85 7.25
C VAL A 130 -3.91 -10.35 6.90
N ILE A 131 -2.97 -9.43 6.70
CA ILE A 131 -1.55 -9.75 6.52
C ILE A 131 -0.78 -9.30 7.76
N TYR A 132 -0.04 -10.22 8.39
CA TYR A 132 0.71 -9.95 9.62
C TYR A 132 2.14 -9.51 9.27
N PHE A 133 2.44 -8.24 9.54
CA PHE A 133 3.77 -7.65 9.32
C PHE A 133 4.64 -7.87 10.54
N ALA A 134 5.84 -8.42 10.35
CA ALA A 134 6.73 -8.78 11.43
C ALA A 134 7.54 -7.60 11.98
N ALA A 135 7.46 -7.42 13.29
CA ALA A 135 8.43 -6.71 14.11
C ALA A 135 9.16 -7.73 14.99
N ASP A 136 10.10 -8.46 14.38
CA ASP A 136 10.84 -9.57 14.97
C ASP A 136 12.13 -9.10 15.67
N LEU A 137 11.96 -8.21 16.65
CA LEU A 137 13.05 -7.69 17.47
C LEU A 137 12.56 -7.21 18.85
N ASP A 138 13.49 -7.12 19.79
CA ASP A 138 13.23 -6.53 21.10
C ASP A 138 13.30 -4.99 21.04
N LEU A 139 12.20 -4.37 20.61
CA LEU A 139 12.02 -2.91 20.62
C LEU A 139 11.83 -2.39 22.04
N GLN A 140 12.62 -1.38 22.41
CA GLN A 140 12.44 -0.65 23.67
C GLN A 140 11.22 0.27 23.58
N ASP A 141 10.53 0.45 24.70
CA ASP A 141 9.28 1.22 24.81
C ASP A 141 9.37 2.61 24.15
N GLY A 142 10.46 3.35 24.42
CA GLY A 142 10.68 4.69 23.87
C GLY A 142 10.88 4.76 22.36
N ASP A 143 11.24 3.65 21.71
CA ASP A 143 11.47 3.60 20.26
C ASP A 143 10.19 3.25 19.49
N ILE A 144 9.16 2.69 20.14
CA ILE A 144 7.99 2.09 19.48
C ILE A 144 7.23 3.09 18.61
N GLU A 145 6.87 4.25 19.17
CA GLU A 145 6.04 5.25 18.48
C GLU A 145 6.73 5.83 17.24
N GLY A 146 8.03 6.13 17.35
CA GLY A 146 8.81 6.74 16.27
C GLY A 146 9.27 5.76 15.20
N THR A 147 9.06 4.46 15.38
CA THR A 147 9.57 3.41 14.49
C THR A 147 8.45 2.51 14.00
N VAL A 148 8.15 1.41 14.69
CA VAL A 148 7.19 0.39 14.25
C VAL A 148 5.77 0.95 14.09
N ILE A 149 5.34 1.92 14.91
CA ILE A 149 4.03 2.56 14.76
C ILE A 149 3.98 3.42 13.50
N ALA A 150 4.98 4.29 13.27
CA ALA A 150 5.08 5.08 12.05
C ALA A 150 5.12 4.20 10.79
N TYR A 151 5.92 3.12 10.82
CA TYR A 151 5.95 2.10 9.77
C TYR A 151 4.56 1.48 9.54
N LEU A 152 3.89 1.01 10.60
CA LEU A 152 2.58 0.36 10.47
C LEU A 152 1.49 1.33 9.99
N GLN A 153 1.57 2.63 10.32
CA GLN A 153 0.63 3.63 9.82
C GLN A 153 0.69 3.71 8.30
N ALA A 154 1.90 3.77 7.73
CA ALA A 154 2.11 3.72 6.29
C ALA A 154 1.65 2.39 5.67
N VAL A 155 1.94 1.26 6.35
CA VAL A 155 1.45 -0.07 5.92
C VAL A 155 -0.08 -0.09 5.85
N ARG A 156 -0.76 0.39 6.89
CA ARG A 156 -2.22 0.35 6.98
C ARG A 156 -2.89 1.24 5.95
N ALA A 157 -2.39 2.46 5.75
CA ALA A 157 -2.90 3.35 4.72
C ALA A 157 -2.82 2.68 3.34
N SER A 158 -1.65 2.10 3.02
CA SER A 158 -1.41 1.44 1.73
C SER A 158 -2.21 0.16 1.54
N LEU A 159 -2.27 -0.74 2.53
CA LEU A 159 -3.03 -1.99 2.42
C LEU A 159 -4.53 -1.76 2.26
N THR A 160 -5.08 -0.74 2.92
CA THR A 160 -6.51 -0.41 2.83
C THR A 160 -6.87 -0.08 1.38
N ASP A 161 -6.07 0.74 0.71
CA ASP A 161 -6.24 1.08 -0.71
C ASP A 161 -6.10 -0.15 -1.62
N LEU A 162 -5.19 -1.05 -1.26
CA LEU A 162 -4.91 -2.29 -1.98
C LEU A 162 -5.89 -3.44 -1.65
N GLY A 163 -6.88 -3.19 -0.77
CA GLY A 163 -7.95 -4.13 -0.46
C GLY A 163 -7.64 -5.17 0.62
N TYR A 164 -6.59 -4.99 1.42
CA TYR A 164 -6.19 -5.91 2.51
C TYR A 164 -6.27 -5.24 3.88
N LYS A 165 -6.13 -6.04 4.95
CA LYS A 165 -6.13 -5.56 6.33
C LYS A 165 -4.76 -5.75 6.96
N THR A 166 -4.39 -4.80 7.82
CA THR A 166 -3.15 -4.87 8.59
C THR A 166 -3.33 -5.76 9.82
N GLY A 167 -2.39 -6.69 10.00
CA GLY A 167 -2.06 -7.35 11.25
C GLY A 167 -0.60 -7.10 11.60
N LEU A 168 -0.25 -7.34 12.86
CA LEU A 168 1.11 -7.15 13.37
C LEU A 168 1.57 -8.44 14.04
N TYR A 169 2.77 -8.91 13.69
CA TYR A 169 3.54 -9.82 14.52
C TYR A 169 4.54 -9.05 15.38
N GLY A 170 4.53 -9.23 16.69
CA GLY A 170 5.48 -8.55 17.58
C GLY A 170 5.25 -8.84 19.06
N THR A 171 6.08 -8.22 19.91
CA THR A 171 5.95 -8.36 21.37
C THR A 171 4.61 -7.86 21.89
N ARG A 172 4.25 -8.28 23.11
CA ARG A 172 3.05 -7.79 23.79
C ARG A 172 3.04 -6.26 23.86
N ASN A 173 4.16 -5.63 24.22
CA ASN A 173 4.23 -4.18 24.33
C ASN A 173 3.97 -3.48 22.99
N VAL A 174 4.66 -3.91 21.92
CA VAL A 174 4.45 -3.34 20.57
C VAL A 174 2.99 -3.51 20.11
N CYS A 175 2.38 -4.67 20.38
CA CYS A 175 0.97 -4.91 20.06
C CYS A 175 0.01 -4.00 20.86
N LEU A 176 0.32 -3.71 22.12
CA LEU A 176 -0.49 -2.81 22.97
C LEU A 176 -0.44 -1.37 22.44
N HIS A 177 0.76 -0.85 22.14
CA HIS A 177 0.92 0.45 21.50
C HIS A 177 0.17 0.53 20.17
N ALA A 178 0.29 -0.48 19.31
CA ALA A 178 -0.44 -0.52 18.04
C ALA A 178 -1.97 -0.56 18.23
N ALA A 179 -2.45 -1.23 19.28
CA ALA A 179 -3.87 -1.27 19.60
C ALA A 179 -4.39 0.12 20.02
N GLU A 180 -3.62 0.83 20.84
CA GLU A 180 -3.96 2.16 21.37
C GLU A 180 -3.88 3.25 20.30
N SER A 181 -2.77 3.30 19.56
CA SER A 181 -2.45 4.39 18.64
C SER A 181 -3.13 4.27 17.27
N MET A 182 -3.53 3.05 16.87
CA MET A 182 -3.92 2.81 15.47
C MET A 182 -5.27 2.12 15.29
N GLY A 183 -5.87 1.51 16.31
CA GLY A 183 -7.10 0.73 16.13
C GLY A 183 -6.92 -0.49 15.21
N ILE A 184 -5.69 -1.01 15.09
CA ILE A 184 -5.45 -2.36 14.55
C ILE A 184 -5.99 -3.38 15.56
N SER A 185 -6.62 -4.45 15.07
CA SER A 185 -7.32 -5.45 15.89
C SER A 185 -6.95 -6.89 15.56
N ASN A 186 -5.81 -7.10 14.89
CA ASN A 186 -5.30 -8.43 14.57
C ASN A 186 -3.83 -8.54 14.97
N PHE A 187 -3.55 -9.25 16.06
CA PHE A 187 -2.18 -9.42 16.57
C PHE A 187 -1.74 -10.88 16.54
N PHE A 188 -0.55 -11.12 16.01
CA PHE A 188 0.20 -12.35 16.14
C PHE A 188 1.31 -12.12 17.17
N VAL A 189 1.16 -12.66 18.38
CA VAL A 189 1.99 -12.23 19.51
C VAL A 189 3.22 -13.12 19.63
N ALA A 190 4.41 -12.49 19.62
CA ALA A 190 5.73 -13.12 19.73
C ALA A 190 6.05 -13.59 21.16
N ASN A 191 5.15 -14.36 21.79
CA ASN A 191 5.27 -14.76 23.18
C ASN A 191 6.41 -15.75 23.43
N MET A 192 6.84 -16.49 22.40
CA MET A 192 7.97 -17.41 22.41
C MET A 192 9.28 -16.71 22.75
N SER A 193 9.43 -15.44 22.37
CA SER A 193 10.56 -14.58 22.73
C SER A 193 10.46 -14.07 24.17
N TYR A 194 10.41 -14.99 25.13
CA TYR A 194 10.14 -14.70 26.56
C TYR A 194 11.25 -13.92 27.26
N GLY A 195 12.43 -13.80 26.64
CA GLY A 195 13.54 -12.98 27.12
C GLY A 195 13.51 -11.52 26.65
N TRP A 196 12.64 -11.18 25.69
CA TRP A 196 12.54 -9.82 25.15
C TRP A 196 11.81 -8.91 26.14
N SER A 197 12.35 -7.72 26.37
CA SER A 197 11.81 -6.72 27.28
C SER A 197 10.35 -6.38 27.00
N GLY A 198 9.94 -6.32 25.73
CA GLY A 198 8.55 -6.07 25.32
C GLY A 198 7.55 -7.17 25.69
N ASN A 199 8.01 -8.31 26.21
CA ASN A 199 7.17 -9.41 26.71
C ASN A 199 7.18 -9.54 28.25
N LEU A 200 8.03 -8.77 28.94
CA LEU A 200 8.18 -8.84 30.39
C LEU A 200 7.22 -7.88 31.09
N GLY A 201 6.23 -8.42 31.80
CA GLY A 201 5.29 -7.63 32.60
C GLY A 201 4.14 -6.99 31.82
N PHE A 202 4.09 -7.17 30.50
CA PHE A 202 3.00 -6.68 29.65
C PHE A 202 1.86 -7.71 29.55
N PRO A 203 0.59 -7.29 29.63
CA PRO A 203 -0.55 -8.19 29.46
C PRO A 203 -0.68 -8.63 28.00
N MET A 204 -1.35 -9.77 27.79
CA MET A 204 -1.73 -10.20 26.44
C MET A 204 -2.69 -9.17 25.81
N PRO A 205 -2.45 -8.69 24.57
CA PRO A 205 -3.36 -7.75 23.92
C PRO A 205 -4.72 -8.41 23.69
N LYS A 206 -5.83 -7.71 24.02
CA LYS A 206 -7.20 -8.28 23.97
C LYS A 206 -7.62 -8.81 22.60
N ASN A 207 -7.03 -8.26 21.54
CA ASN A 207 -7.34 -8.55 20.14
C ASN A 207 -6.30 -9.51 19.50
N TRP A 208 -5.59 -10.32 20.29
CA TRP A 208 -4.70 -11.33 19.75
C TRP A 208 -5.47 -12.37 18.91
N CYS A 209 -4.94 -12.69 17.74
CA CYS A 209 -5.40 -13.71 16.81
C CYS A 209 -4.59 -14.98 16.96
N PHE A 210 -3.26 -14.82 17.03
CA PHE A 210 -2.29 -15.90 17.13
C PHE A 210 -1.29 -15.61 18.26
N ASP A 211 -0.79 -16.66 18.90
CA ASP A 211 0.10 -16.61 20.07
C ASP A 211 1.22 -17.64 19.88
N GLN A 212 2.41 -17.20 19.47
CA GLN A 212 3.58 -18.06 19.28
C GLN A 212 4.22 -18.39 20.61
N PHE A 213 4.48 -19.65 20.93
CA PHE A 213 4.95 -20.00 22.28
C PHE A 213 6.06 -21.04 22.38
N VAL A 214 6.32 -21.86 21.37
CA VAL A 214 7.41 -22.85 21.42
C VAL A 214 7.87 -23.27 20.03
N GLU A 215 9.18 -23.32 19.83
CA GLU A 215 9.80 -23.87 18.62
C GLU A 215 10.23 -25.32 18.87
N TYR A 216 10.03 -26.19 17.89
CA TYR A 216 10.63 -27.52 17.86
C TYR A 216 10.61 -28.17 16.48
N THR A 217 11.50 -29.16 16.28
CA THR A 217 11.43 -30.05 15.13
C THR A 217 10.39 -31.14 15.35
N THR A 218 9.38 -31.20 14.49
CA THR A 218 8.37 -32.26 14.48
C THR A 218 9.00 -33.64 14.29
N GLY A 219 8.31 -34.71 14.71
CA GLY A 219 8.75 -36.09 14.48
C GLY A 219 8.92 -36.46 12.99
N SER A 220 8.42 -35.61 12.11
CA SER A 220 8.56 -35.72 10.66
C SER A 220 9.72 -34.91 10.07
N GLY A 221 10.44 -34.12 10.88
CA GLY A 221 11.65 -33.40 10.47
C GLY A 221 11.42 -31.97 9.97
N VAL A 222 10.26 -31.37 10.25
CA VAL A 222 9.98 -29.95 9.96
C VAL A 222 10.10 -29.16 11.24
N ASP A 223 10.93 -28.13 11.22
CA ASP A 223 11.00 -27.10 12.26
C ASP A 223 9.75 -26.22 12.18
N ILE A 224 9.03 -26.13 13.30
CA ILE A 224 7.83 -25.30 13.42
C ILE A 224 7.92 -24.44 14.68
N ASP A 225 7.30 -23.28 14.59
CA ASP A 225 6.90 -22.49 15.75
C ASP A 225 5.44 -22.80 16.03
N GLN A 226 5.17 -23.42 17.17
CA GLN A 226 3.82 -23.77 17.56
C GLN A 226 3.09 -22.56 18.13
N ASP A 227 1.90 -22.33 17.60
CA ASP A 227 1.04 -21.20 17.90
C ASP A 227 -0.31 -21.64 18.47
N ALA A 228 -0.94 -20.80 19.27
CA ALA A 228 -2.36 -20.93 19.59
C ALA A 228 -3.19 -19.92 18.77
N SER A 229 -4.39 -20.31 18.35
CA SER A 229 -5.36 -19.38 17.77
C SER A 229 -6.42 -18.99 18.79
N SER A 230 -6.79 -17.71 18.83
CA SER A 230 -7.94 -17.23 19.60
C SER A 230 -9.29 -17.46 18.90
N GLY A 231 -9.26 -17.86 17.63
CA GLY A 231 -10.42 -17.98 16.76
C GLY A 231 -10.92 -16.66 16.16
N ARG A 232 -10.26 -15.52 16.43
CA ARG A 232 -10.61 -14.22 15.83
C ARG A 232 -10.26 -14.15 14.34
N ASP A 233 -9.15 -14.77 13.96
CA ASP A 233 -8.76 -14.99 12.58
C ASP A 233 -8.70 -16.50 12.32
N SER A 234 -9.51 -16.98 11.37
CA SER A 234 -9.57 -18.39 11.01
C SER A 234 -8.57 -18.76 9.92
N GLY A 235 -7.82 -17.80 9.36
CA GLY A 235 -7.06 -17.94 8.14
C GLY A 235 -7.94 -18.15 6.90
N THR A 236 -7.30 -18.29 5.75
CA THR A 236 -7.93 -18.47 4.43
C THR A 236 -7.92 -19.94 4.01
N LYS A 237 -9.08 -20.46 3.58
CA LYS A 237 -9.22 -21.81 2.98
C LYS A 237 -9.55 -21.80 1.50
N LYS A 238 -10.02 -20.66 0.99
CA LYS A 238 -10.47 -20.51 -0.39
C LYS A 238 -9.58 -19.49 -1.08
N PHE A 239 -8.85 -19.97 -2.07
CA PHE A 239 -7.94 -19.16 -2.86
C PHE A 239 -8.50 -19.03 -4.27
N LYS A 240 -8.45 -17.82 -4.81
CA LYS A 240 -8.81 -17.55 -6.19
C LYS A 240 -7.77 -16.61 -6.76
N SER A 241 -6.74 -17.18 -7.38
CA SER A 241 -5.79 -16.37 -8.13
C SER A 241 -6.54 -15.76 -9.32
N THR A 242 -6.63 -14.43 -9.32
CA THR A 242 -7.11 -13.67 -10.47
C THR A 242 -5.97 -13.27 -11.39
N GLY A 243 -4.71 -13.52 -11.01
CA GLY A 243 -3.52 -12.97 -11.65
C GLY A 243 -3.37 -11.45 -11.50
N GLY A 244 -4.44 -10.74 -11.13
CA GLY A 244 -4.56 -9.29 -11.23
C GLY A 244 -4.51 -8.79 -12.68
N VAL A 245 -4.79 -7.50 -12.87
CA VAL A 245 -4.54 -6.82 -14.15
C VAL A 245 -3.07 -6.39 -14.16
N THR A 246 -2.32 -6.68 -15.22
CA THR A 246 -0.92 -6.20 -15.29
C THR A 246 -0.89 -4.70 -15.52
N ALA A 247 0.23 -4.05 -15.19
CA ALA A 247 0.39 -2.62 -15.43
C ALA A 247 0.28 -2.28 -16.92
N ASP A 248 0.81 -3.11 -17.81
CA ASP A 248 0.69 -2.92 -19.26
C ASP A 248 -0.76 -3.06 -19.75
N GLU A 249 -1.52 -4.01 -19.22
CA GLU A 249 -2.94 -4.16 -19.53
C GLU A 249 -3.77 -2.96 -19.04
N ALA A 250 -3.43 -2.43 -17.87
CA ALA A 250 -4.03 -1.24 -17.29
C ALA A 250 -3.67 0.02 -18.09
N LEU A 251 -2.40 0.20 -18.49
CA LEU A 251 -1.94 1.29 -19.36
C LEU A 251 -2.70 1.29 -20.67
N LYS A 252 -2.79 0.14 -21.34
CA LYS A 252 -3.54 -0.01 -22.59
C LYS A 252 -5.03 0.29 -22.42
N TYR A 253 -5.61 -0.04 -21.28
CA TYR A 253 -7.00 0.29 -20.96
C TYR A 253 -7.19 1.81 -20.75
N ILE A 254 -6.29 2.44 -19.98
CA ILE A 254 -6.38 3.85 -19.58
C ILE A 254 -6.06 4.76 -20.76
N LEU A 255 -4.92 4.56 -21.42
CA LEU A 255 -4.38 5.45 -22.45
C LEU A 255 -4.68 4.98 -23.88
N GLY A 256 -5.22 3.77 -24.07
CA GLY A 256 -5.56 3.24 -25.39
C GLY A 256 -4.33 2.81 -26.18
N ASN A 257 -4.18 3.32 -27.41
CA ASN A 257 -3.17 2.89 -28.39
C ASN A 257 -1.78 3.53 -28.21
N THR A 258 -1.44 3.99 -27.00
CA THR A 258 -0.08 4.42 -26.71
C THR A 258 0.83 3.19 -26.59
N ASN A 259 1.99 3.17 -27.26
CA ASN A 259 3.03 2.14 -27.05
C ASN A 259 3.81 2.36 -25.73
N LEU A 260 3.16 2.96 -24.72
CA LEU A 260 3.76 3.22 -23.42
C LEU A 260 3.79 1.93 -22.60
N GLN A 261 4.94 1.63 -22.04
CA GLN A 261 5.23 0.48 -21.16
C GLN A 261 5.90 1.02 -19.89
N ILE A 262 5.93 0.23 -18.81
CA ILE A 262 6.65 0.65 -17.59
C ILE A 262 8.13 0.98 -17.91
N GLY A 263 8.62 2.08 -17.32
CA GLY A 263 9.95 2.66 -17.59
C GLY A 263 10.04 3.39 -18.94
N GLY A 264 8.98 3.33 -19.74
CA GLY A 264 8.88 3.98 -21.03
C GLY A 264 8.49 5.45 -20.93
N LYS A 265 8.69 6.15 -22.05
CA LYS A 265 8.33 7.55 -22.23
C LYS A 265 7.64 7.74 -23.56
N TYR A 266 6.52 8.45 -23.57
CA TYR A 266 5.83 8.88 -24.78
C TYR A 266 5.72 10.40 -24.77
N VAL A 267 6.18 11.05 -25.85
CA VAL A 267 6.17 12.51 -25.96
C VAL A 267 5.27 12.90 -27.13
N GLN A 268 4.39 13.85 -26.88
CA GLN A 268 3.53 14.45 -27.88
C GLN A 268 3.61 15.98 -27.78
N THR A 269 3.58 16.64 -28.93
CA THR A 269 3.42 18.09 -29.01
C THR A 269 1.97 18.40 -29.38
N ILE A 270 1.30 19.18 -28.54
CA ILE A 270 -0.06 19.67 -28.77
C ILE A 270 0.02 21.18 -28.92
N GLY A 271 0.14 21.66 -30.16
CA GLY A 271 0.43 23.07 -30.42
C GLY A 271 1.78 23.46 -29.80
N PRO A 272 1.85 24.49 -28.94
CA PRO A 272 3.09 24.88 -28.25
C PRO A 272 3.41 24.05 -27.01
N PHE A 273 2.50 23.17 -26.57
CA PHE A 273 2.68 22.38 -25.34
C PHE A 273 3.45 21.08 -25.63
N LYS A 274 4.46 20.80 -24.81
CA LYS A 274 5.14 19.50 -24.80
C LYS A 274 4.55 18.64 -23.68
N VAL A 275 3.94 17.53 -24.06
CA VAL A 275 3.34 16.56 -23.14
C VAL A 275 4.21 15.32 -23.10
N THR A 276 4.67 14.96 -21.91
CA THR A 276 5.46 13.76 -21.66
C THR A 276 4.66 12.84 -20.76
N TRP A 277 4.34 11.66 -21.26
CA TRP A 277 3.74 10.57 -20.52
C TRP A 277 4.82 9.60 -20.06
N LEU A 278 4.81 9.24 -18.80
CA LEU A 278 5.71 8.28 -18.18
C LEU A 278 4.87 7.22 -17.47
N ALA A 279 5.26 5.97 -17.61
CA ALA A 279 4.73 4.88 -16.79
C ALA A 279 5.85 4.40 -15.86
N THR A 280 5.63 4.44 -14.56
CA THR A 280 6.63 4.07 -13.56
C THR A 280 6.04 3.09 -12.55
N ASN A 281 6.91 2.53 -11.71
CA ASN A 281 6.56 1.73 -10.55
C ASN A 281 6.63 2.54 -9.25
N GLU A 282 6.51 3.87 -9.34
CA GLU A 282 6.46 4.77 -8.19
C GLU A 282 5.21 4.47 -7.36
N VAL A 283 5.36 4.52 -6.03
CA VAL A 283 4.24 4.40 -5.09
C VAL A 283 3.90 5.77 -4.52
N ALA A 284 2.62 6.00 -4.20
CA ALA A 284 2.18 7.26 -3.61
C ALA A 284 2.87 7.50 -2.27
N ASP A 285 3.48 8.68 -2.09
CA ASP A 285 3.96 9.12 -0.79
C ASP A 285 2.77 9.59 0.05
N LYS A 286 2.20 8.68 0.82
CA LYS A 286 1.01 8.95 1.64
C LYS A 286 1.25 9.95 2.78
N SER A 287 2.49 10.35 3.05
CA SER A 287 2.79 11.45 3.96
C SER A 287 2.58 12.83 3.30
N SER A 288 2.53 12.89 1.95
CA SER A 288 2.27 14.11 1.18
C SER A 288 0.82 14.56 1.33
N SER A 289 0.62 15.81 1.74
CA SER A 289 -0.70 16.46 1.79
C SER A 289 -1.28 16.79 0.41
N ASN A 290 -0.57 16.46 -0.68
CA ASN A 290 -0.98 16.77 -2.05
C ASN A 290 -1.68 15.60 -2.75
N ILE A 291 -1.76 14.46 -2.08
CA ILE A 291 -2.32 13.24 -2.64
C ILE A 291 -3.79 13.13 -2.26
N VAL A 292 -4.65 12.93 -3.25
CA VAL A 292 -6.07 12.67 -3.05
C VAL A 292 -6.45 11.29 -3.56
N THR A 293 -7.51 10.71 -3.00
CA THR A 293 -7.93 9.34 -3.33
C THR A 293 -8.95 9.33 -4.48
N ILE A 294 -8.64 8.65 -5.57
CA ILE A 294 -9.60 8.32 -6.62
C ILE A 294 -10.44 7.14 -6.14
N SER A 295 -11.76 7.32 -6.08
CA SER A 295 -12.70 6.28 -5.67
C SER A 295 -13.85 6.18 -6.66
N ASN A 296 -14.15 4.97 -7.11
CA ASN A 296 -15.22 4.67 -8.05
C ASN A 296 -15.20 5.58 -9.28
N ASN A 297 -14.03 5.72 -9.91
CA ASN A 297 -13.85 6.47 -11.16
C ASN A 297 -13.98 7.99 -11.02
N GLU A 298 -14.06 8.51 -9.79
CA GLU A 298 -14.24 9.93 -9.50
C GLU A 298 -13.02 10.53 -8.78
N LEU A 299 -12.64 11.73 -9.19
CA LEU A 299 -11.69 12.57 -8.46
C LEU A 299 -12.43 13.29 -7.32
N PRO A 300 -11.84 13.38 -6.12
CA PRO A 300 -12.44 14.10 -5.01
C PRO A 300 -12.26 15.60 -5.23
N GLU A 301 -13.24 16.22 -5.89
CA GLU A 301 -13.17 17.62 -6.31
C GLU A 301 -12.94 18.59 -5.15
N ALA A 302 -13.63 18.39 -4.02
CA ALA A 302 -13.48 19.25 -2.85
C ALA A 302 -12.05 19.22 -2.28
N ASP A 303 -11.46 18.02 -2.17
CA ASP A 303 -10.10 17.85 -1.64
C ASP A 303 -9.06 18.45 -2.57
N LEU A 304 -9.21 18.23 -3.89
CA LEU A 304 -8.28 18.76 -4.88
C LEU A 304 -8.36 20.30 -4.98
N THR A 305 -9.57 20.86 -4.95
CA THR A 305 -9.78 22.32 -4.88
C THR A 305 -9.14 22.88 -3.60
N ALA A 306 -9.35 22.26 -2.45
CA ALA A 306 -8.73 22.69 -1.20
C ALA A 306 -7.19 22.67 -1.26
N ILE A 307 -6.57 21.67 -1.91
CA ILE A 307 -5.12 21.65 -2.14
C ILE A 307 -4.68 22.82 -3.02
N LEU A 308 -5.41 23.09 -4.10
CA LEU A 308 -5.11 24.20 -5.01
C LEU A 308 -5.19 25.57 -4.30
N GLU A 309 -6.18 25.76 -3.45
CA GLU A 309 -6.32 26.97 -2.63
C GLU A 309 -5.21 27.10 -1.58
N THR A 310 -4.95 26.02 -0.85
CA THR A 310 -4.03 26.07 0.30
C THR A 310 -2.57 26.11 -0.11
N LYS A 311 -2.16 25.28 -1.08
CA LYS A 311 -0.77 25.17 -1.55
C LYS A 311 -0.43 26.23 -2.58
N TYR A 312 -1.27 26.38 -3.60
CA TYR A 312 -0.98 27.26 -4.75
C TYR A 312 -1.64 28.64 -4.65
N LYS A 313 -2.42 28.89 -3.59
CA LYS A 313 -3.10 30.17 -3.33
C LYS A 313 -4.02 30.58 -4.48
N LEU A 314 -4.60 29.59 -5.17
CA LEU A 314 -5.59 29.83 -6.22
C LEU A 314 -6.96 30.13 -5.61
N PRO A 315 -7.76 31.06 -6.18
CA PRO A 315 -9.15 31.23 -5.80
C PRO A 315 -10.00 29.99 -6.09
N ASP A 316 -11.01 29.75 -5.26
CA ASP A 316 -11.98 28.64 -5.36
C ASP A 316 -12.48 28.36 -6.80
N TRP A 317 -12.94 29.41 -7.49
CA TRP A 317 -13.45 29.28 -8.86
C TRP A 317 -12.40 28.81 -9.87
N ILE A 318 -11.11 29.11 -9.65
CA ILE A 318 -10.00 28.59 -10.47
C ILE A 318 -9.74 27.13 -10.10
N GLY A 319 -9.79 26.80 -8.81
CA GLY A 319 -9.69 25.43 -8.33
C GLY A 319 -10.72 24.51 -9.00
N HIS A 320 -12.00 24.84 -8.91
CA HIS A 320 -13.09 24.11 -9.58
C HIS A 320 -12.87 23.94 -11.09
N LEU A 321 -12.48 25.01 -11.79
CA LEU A 321 -12.23 24.95 -13.23
C LEU A 321 -11.03 24.05 -13.57
N THR A 322 -10.04 23.98 -12.68
CA THR A 322 -8.89 23.08 -12.82
C THR A 322 -9.33 21.63 -12.71
N VAL A 323 -10.13 21.30 -11.69
CA VAL A 323 -10.62 19.93 -11.49
C VAL A 323 -11.50 19.48 -12.66
N ASP A 324 -12.42 20.33 -13.12
CA ASP A 324 -13.24 20.07 -14.33
C ASP A 324 -12.36 19.88 -15.57
N GLY A 325 -11.31 20.68 -15.72
CA GLY A 325 -10.31 20.54 -16.77
C GLY A 325 -9.61 19.17 -16.73
N ILE A 326 -9.16 18.72 -15.56
CA ILE A 326 -8.54 17.40 -15.36
C ILE A 326 -9.54 16.28 -15.66
N GLY A 327 -10.77 16.38 -15.16
CA GLY A 327 -11.83 15.39 -15.38
C GLY A 327 -12.10 15.15 -16.87
N LYS A 328 -12.12 16.22 -17.67
CA LYS A 328 -12.32 16.15 -19.14
C LYS A 328 -11.21 15.43 -19.90
N TRP A 329 -10.06 15.14 -19.28
CA TRP A 329 -9.04 14.30 -19.91
C TRP A 329 -9.49 12.82 -19.97
N GLY A 330 -10.48 12.42 -19.17
CA GLY A 330 -11.09 11.08 -19.19
C GLY A 330 -10.20 9.97 -18.63
N ILE A 331 -9.09 10.31 -17.97
CA ILE A 331 -8.15 9.35 -17.38
C ILE A 331 -8.69 8.81 -16.06
N SER A 332 -9.11 9.72 -15.17
CA SER A 332 -9.65 9.37 -13.85
C SER A 332 -10.87 8.45 -13.95
N GLU A 333 -11.71 8.65 -14.97
CA GLU A 333 -12.89 7.83 -15.25
C GLU A 333 -12.56 6.36 -15.53
N LYS A 334 -11.29 6.05 -15.87
CA LYS A 334 -10.82 4.68 -16.11
C LYS A 334 -10.13 4.07 -14.89
N ILE A 335 -9.93 4.85 -13.83
CA ILE A 335 -9.27 4.41 -12.59
C ILE A 335 -10.35 4.22 -11.53
N LYS A 336 -10.70 2.97 -11.27
CA LYS A 336 -11.73 2.62 -10.29
C LYS A 336 -11.28 2.89 -8.86
N LYS A 337 -10.03 2.61 -8.56
CA LYS A 337 -9.36 2.99 -7.30
C LYS A 337 -7.93 3.38 -7.57
N GLY A 338 -7.49 4.44 -6.93
CA GLY A 338 -6.14 4.97 -7.10
C GLY A 338 -5.91 6.18 -6.22
N ASN A 339 -4.77 6.81 -6.41
CA ASN A 339 -4.55 8.17 -5.94
C ASN A 339 -4.18 9.09 -7.09
N PHE A 340 -4.34 10.37 -6.83
CA PHE A 340 -4.01 11.45 -7.74
C PHE A 340 -3.15 12.49 -7.04
N GLU A 341 -2.15 13.00 -7.73
CA GLU A 341 -1.33 14.12 -7.27
C GLU A 341 -1.14 15.13 -8.41
N LEU A 342 -1.25 16.41 -8.08
CA LEU A 342 -0.96 17.53 -8.96
C LEU A 342 0.21 18.32 -8.39
N GLU A 343 1.29 18.44 -9.17
CA GLU A 343 2.43 19.29 -8.86
C GLU A 343 2.57 20.39 -9.91
N ILE A 344 2.53 21.65 -9.49
CA ILE A 344 2.83 22.81 -10.34
C ILE A 344 4.25 23.27 -10.02
N GLY A 345 5.10 23.35 -11.05
CA GLY A 345 6.47 23.81 -10.94
C GLY A 345 6.58 25.34 -10.88
N ASP A 346 7.72 25.81 -10.38
CA ASP A 346 8.04 27.24 -10.40
C ASP A 346 8.33 27.72 -11.83
N SER A 347 7.98 28.96 -12.13
CA SER A 347 8.37 29.60 -13.38
C SER A 347 9.87 29.92 -13.38
N LYS A 348 10.61 29.41 -14.37
CA LYS A 348 12.03 29.74 -14.58
C LYS A 348 12.28 30.15 -16.02
N ASP A 349 12.85 31.33 -16.23
CA ASP A 349 13.20 31.86 -17.56
C ASP A 349 12.03 31.82 -18.57
N GLY A 350 10.80 31.99 -18.08
CA GLY A 350 9.57 31.97 -18.88
C GLY A 350 9.06 30.57 -19.25
N GLU A 351 9.71 29.51 -18.75
CA GLU A 351 9.22 28.13 -18.82
C GLU A 351 8.29 27.82 -17.65
N PHE A 352 7.17 27.19 -17.95
CA PHE A 352 6.15 26.76 -17.01
C PHE A 352 5.96 25.25 -17.13
N SER A 353 5.67 24.60 -16.00
CA SER A 353 5.41 23.17 -15.98
C SER A 353 4.44 22.74 -14.89
N PHE A 354 3.76 21.62 -15.14
CA PHE A 354 3.01 20.89 -14.12
C PHE A 354 3.04 19.39 -14.41
N LYS A 355 2.81 18.61 -13.37
CA LYS A 355 2.74 17.15 -13.40
C LYS A 355 1.43 16.67 -12.82
N LEU A 356 0.81 15.72 -13.51
CA LEU A 356 -0.32 14.94 -13.01
C LEU A 356 0.16 13.51 -12.79
N LYS A 357 0.07 12.99 -11.57
CA LYS A 357 0.41 11.60 -11.27
C LYS A 357 -0.85 10.83 -10.89
N TYR A 358 -1.07 9.71 -11.57
CA TYR A 358 -2.14 8.77 -11.29
C TYR A 358 -1.52 7.47 -10.77
N TYR A 359 -1.67 7.22 -9.48
CA TYR A 359 -1.31 5.96 -8.83
C TYR A 359 -2.47 4.98 -8.99
N VAL A 360 -2.31 3.95 -9.81
CA VAL A 360 -3.42 3.07 -10.21
C VAL A 360 -3.43 1.81 -9.36
N TYR A 361 -4.54 1.55 -8.65
CA TYR A 361 -4.70 0.32 -7.83
C TYR A 361 -5.73 -0.64 -8.40
N GLN A 362 -6.76 -0.10 -9.04
CA GLN A 362 -7.82 -0.89 -9.65
C GLN A 362 -8.37 -0.17 -10.88
N VAL A 363 -8.56 -0.94 -11.95
CA VAL A 363 -9.34 -0.54 -13.13
C VAL A 363 -10.63 -1.37 -13.17
N GLU A 364 -11.53 -1.08 -14.12
CA GLU A 364 -12.82 -1.80 -14.20
C GLU A 364 -12.63 -3.32 -14.41
N LYS A 365 -11.54 -3.72 -15.08
CA LYS A 365 -11.19 -5.13 -15.29
C LYS A 365 -10.79 -5.86 -14.00
N GLY A 366 -10.39 -5.15 -12.94
CA GLY A 366 -9.93 -5.75 -11.69
C GLY A 366 -8.78 -4.99 -11.02
N PRO A 367 -8.37 -5.43 -9.81
CA PRO A 367 -7.22 -4.88 -9.10
C PRO A 367 -5.92 -5.21 -9.83
N LEU A 368 -4.93 -4.32 -9.72
CA LEU A 368 -3.64 -4.53 -10.35
C LEU A 368 -2.80 -5.58 -9.59
N SER A 369 -1.95 -6.27 -10.34
CA SER A 369 -0.98 -7.26 -9.83
C SER A 369 0.37 -6.68 -9.46
N GLU A 370 0.63 -5.43 -9.84
CA GLU A 370 1.90 -4.73 -9.66
C GLU A 370 1.67 -3.21 -9.62
N THR A 371 2.68 -2.45 -9.20
CA THR A 371 2.58 -0.99 -9.13
C THR A 371 2.55 -0.37 -10.51
N LEU A 372 1.59 0.54 -10.73
CA LEU A 372 1.53 1.41 -11.89
C LEU A 372 1.29 2.86 -11.45
N THR A 373 2.17 3.74 -11.90
CA THR A 373 1.95 5.18 -11.86
C THR A 373 2.05 5.75 -13.26
N ILE A 374 1.03 6.53 -13.64
CA ILE A 374 1.01 7.29 -14.90
C ILE A 374 1.31 8.74 -14.55
N GLU A 375 2.49 9.21 -14.93
CA GLU A 375 2.87 10.62 -14.80
C GLU A 375 2.69 11.33 -16.14
N ILE A 376 2.06 12.50 -16.11
CA ILE A 376 1.89 13.39 -17.25
C ILE A 376 2.56 14.71 -16.92
N ASP A 377 3.72 14.93 -17.51
CA ASP A 377 4.52 16.14 -17.37
C ASP A 377 4.27 17.04 -18.59
N VAL A 378 3.78 18.25 -18.34
CA VAL A 378 3.50 19.24 -19.38
C VAL A 378 4.40 20.44 -19.20
N THR A 379 5.14 20.79 -20.26
CA THR A 379 5.99 21.99 -20.28
C THR A 379 5.64 22.90 -21.47
N PHE A 380 5.80 24.21 -21.26
CA PHE A 380 5.58 25.24 -22.27
C PHE A 380 6.35 26.52 -21.94
N ASN A 381 6.71 27.30 -22.95
CA ASN A 381 7.37 28.59 -22.76
C ASN A 381 6.48 29.74 -23.23
N LYS A 382 6.58 30.87 -22.54
CA LYS A 382 6.00 32.14 -22.97
C LYS A 382 6.37 32.49 -24.42
N SER A 383 7.59 32.17 -24.86
CA SER A 383 8.08 32.45 -26.22
C SER A 383 7.33 31.71 -27.32
N ASP A 384 6.59 30.66 -26.98
CA ASP A 384 5.92 29.79 -27.95
C ASP A 384 4.60 30.40 -28.48
N PHE A 385 4.20 31.57 -27.98
CA PHE A 385 2.92 32.21 -28.32
C PHE A 385 3.10 33.63 -28.82
N ASP A 386 2.59 33.86 -30.03
CA ASP A 386 2.41 35.20 -30.57
C ASP A 386 1.34 35.95 -29.75
N ASN A 387 1.65 37.20 -29.38
CA ASN A 387 0.77 38.07 -28.56
C ASN A 387 0.51 37.54 -27.14
N TRP A 388 1.51 36.87 -26.53
CA TRP A 388 1.41 36.48 -25.13
C TRP A 388 1.00 37.68 -24.24
N PRO A 389 -0.01 37.51 -23.38
CA PRO A 389 -0.53 38.59 -22.57
C PRO A 389 0.56 39.26 -21.73
N THR A 390 0.67 40.59 -21.83
CA THR A 390 1.62 41.35 -21.03
C THR A 390 1.13 41.43 -19.59
N TYR A 391 1.94 40.89 -18.70
CA TYR A 391 1.73 40.91 -17.27
C TYR A 391 2.99 41.46 -16.61
N ASP A 392 2.81 42.38 -15.66
CA ASP A 392 3.88 43.01 -14.88
C ASP A 392 3.72 42.53 -13.42
N PRO A 393 4.28 41.36 -13.07
CA PRO A 393 4.22 40.86 -11.70
C PRO A 393 5.18 41.63 -10.80
N ALA A 394 4.78 41.84 -9.54
CA ALA A 394 5.78 41.87 -8.47
C ALA A 394 6.46 40.50 -8.36
N GLU A 395 7.77 40.44 -8.10
CA GLU A 395 8.55 39.18 -8.01
C GLU A 395 7.92 38.11 -7.09
N SER A 396 7.15 38.52 -6.07
CA SER A 396 6.47 37.63 -5.12
C SER A 396 5.28 36.83 -5.67
N PHE A 397 4.86 37.03 -6.92
CA PHE A 397 3.70 36.35 -7.53
C PHE A 397 4.07 35.19 -8.50
N GLY A 398 5.35 34.84 -8.62
CA GLY A 398 5.83 33.87 -9.62
C GLY A 398 5.11 32.51 -9.58
N ILE A 399 4.89 31.95 -8.38
CA ILE A 399 4.24 30.65 -8.19
C ILE A 399 2.74 30.71 -8.52
N THR A 400 2.02 31.74 -8.03
CA THR A 400 0.59 31.91 -8.31
C THR A 400 0.34 32.15 -9.79
N LEU A 401 1.24 32.87 -10.47
CA LEU A 401 1.22 33.06 -11.91
C LEU A 401 1.44 31.72 -12.65
N ALA A 402 2.47 30.96 -12.27
CA ALA A 402 2.75 29.65 -12.86
C ALA A 402 1.59 28.68 -12.67
N ALA A 403 0.96 28.68 -11.50
CA ALA A 403 -0.22 27.89 -11.20
C ALA A 403 -1.40 28.30 -12.08
N THR A 404 -1.72 29.59 -12.14
CA THR A 404 -2.82 30.12 -12.94
C THR A 404 -2.67 29.79 -14.43
N LEU A 405 -1.46 29.91 -14.97
CA LEU A 405 -1.16 29.57 -16.36
C LEU A 405 -1.24 28.07 -16.60
N SER A 406 -0.72 27.24 -15.68
CA SER A 406 -0.83 25.78 -15.75
C SER A 406 -2.29 25.33 -15.76
N VAL A 407 -3.16 25.97 -14.97
CA VAL A 407 -4.61 25.74 -15.02
C VAL A 407 -5.18 26.03 -16.41
N ALA A 408 -4.79 27.15 -17.03
CA ALA A 408 -5.26 27.48 -18.38
C ALA A 408 -4.83 26.41 -19.41
N VAL A 409 -3.63 25.86 -19.26
CA VAL A 409 -3.14 24.74 -20.08
C VAL A 409 -3.97 23.48 -19.86
N ILE A 410 -4.20 23.08 -18.61
CA ILE A 410 -5.01 21.90 -18.25
C ILE A 410 -6.39 21.93 -18.95
N ILE A 411 -7.07 23.08 -18.87
CA ILE A 411 -8.42 23.25 -19.43
C ILE A 411 -8.38 23.27 -20.96
N SER A 412 -7.46 24.03 -21.55
CA SER A 412 -7.39 24.19 -23.02
C SER A 412 -6.97 22.89 -23.73
N MET A 413 -6.15 22.07 -23.10
CA MET A 413 -5.66 20.80 -23.67
C MET A 413 -6.63 19.64 -23.51
N ALA A 414 -7.56 19.70 -22.56
CA ALA A 414 -8.48 18.59 -22.27
C ALA A 414 -9.17 18.02 -23.52
N PRO A 415 -9.73 18.85 -24.44
CA PRO A 415 -10.37 18.33 -25.64
C PRO A 415 -9.42 17.60 -26.59
N ALA A 416 -8.16 18.05 -26.69
CA ALA A 416 -7.15 17.42 -27.55
C ALA A 416 -6.66 16.08 -26.98
N ILE A 417 -6.49 15.99 -25.66
CA ILE A 417 -6.13 14.75 -24.96
C ILE A 417 -7.27 13.72 -25.05
N ALA A 418 -8.52 14.17 -24.92
CA ALA A 418 -9.70 13.34 -25.16
C ALA A 418 -9.89 12.95 -26.65
N GLY A 419 -9.06 13.45 -27.57
CA GLY A 419 -9.15 13.17 -29.01
C GLY A 419 -10.31 13.86 -29.74
N SER A 420 -10.94 14.86 -29.11
CA SER A 420 -12.17 15.52 -29.58
C SER A 420 -11.94 16.85 -30.32
N SER A 421 -10.70 17.35 -30.40
CA SER A 421 -10.38 18.64 -31.05
C SER A 421 -8.96 18.70 -31.63
N PRO A 422 -8.73 19.50 -32.69
CA PRO A 422 -7.41 19.67 -33.31
C PRO A 422 -6.47 20.59 -32.49
N ALA A 423 -5.16 20.36 -32.61
CA ALA A 423 -4.12 21.07 -31.85
C ALA A 423 -4.10 22.60 -32.08
N THR A 424 -4.47 23.08 -33.26
CA THR A 424 -4.50 24.52 -33.58
C THR A 424 -5.54 25.29 -32.75
N GLY A 425 -6.65 24.65 -32.37
CA GLY A 425 -7.67 25.27 -31.52
C GLY A 425 -7.19 25.44 -30.06
N VAL A 426 -6.29 24.58 -29.60
CA VAL A 426 -5.78 24.57 -28.22
C VAL A 426 -4.97 25.83 -27.92
N ALA A 427 -4.09 26.24 -28.83
CA ALA A 427 -3.25 27.44 -28.63
C ALA A 427 -4.10 28.72 -28.51
N ALA A 428 -5.09 28.89 -29.38
CA ALA A 428 -6.00 30.03 -29.34
C ALA A 428 -6.86 30.05 -28.07
N ALA A 429 -7.39 28.88 -27.66
CA ALA A 429 -8.15 28.74 -26.43
C ALA A 429 -7.30 29.07 -25.18
N PHE A 430 -6.05 28.61 -25.15
CA PHE A 430 -5.10 28.94 -24.10
C PHE A 430 -4.87 30.46 -24.00
N VAL A 431 -4.52 31.13 -25.11
CA VAL A 431 -4.24 32.59 -25.08
C VAL A 431 -5.46 33.37 -24.59
N ALA A 432 -6.67 32.98 -25.01
CA ALA A 432 -7.91 33.60 -24.55
C ALA A 432 -8.13 33.41 -23.04
N LEU A 433 -7.92 32.19 -22.54
CA LEU A 433 -8.11 31.86 -21.12
C LEU A 433 -7.04 32.49 -20.22
N ALA A 434 -5.77 32.42 -20.63
CA ALA A 434 -4.65 33.06 -19.95
C ALA A 434 -4.87 34.59 -19.87
N THR A 435 -5.32 35.23 -20.95
CA THR A 435 -5.66 36.65 -20.94
C THR A 435 -6.76 36.95 -19.93
N LYS A 436 -7.83 36.14 -19.89
CA LYS A 436 -8.93 36.29 -18.92
C LYS A 436 -8.42 36.18 -17.48
N PHE A 437 -7.56 35.21 -17.18
CA PHE A 437 -7.00 35.03 -15.84
C PHE A 437 -6.11 36.20 -15.42
N LEU A 438 -5.23 36.68 -16.32
CA LEU A 438 -4.30 37.77 -16.03
C LEU A 438 -4.97 39.15 -15.96
N THR A 439 -6.08 39.33 -16.67
CA THR A 439 -6.85 40.59 -16.65
C THR A 439 -7.78 40.68 -15.43
N ASN A 440 -8.36 39.56 -14.99
CA ASN A 440 -9.22 39.52 -13.80
C ASN A 440 -8.43 39.61 -12.48
N ASN A 441 -7.12 39.32 -12.47
CA ASN A 441 -6.23 39.50 -11.31
C ASN A 441 -5.67 40.94 -11.15
N LYS A 442 -6.15 41.92 -11.93
CA LYS A 442 -5.78 43.35 -11.77
C LYS A 442 -6.74 44.13 -10.84
N GLY A 443 -7.64 43.42 -10.15
CA GLY A 443 -8.67 43.99 -9.26
C GLY A 443 -8.28 43.94 -7.80
#